data_AF-A0A7H9AN79-F1
#
_entry.id   AF-A0A7H9AN79-F1
#
_cell.length_a   1.000
_cell.length_b   1.000
_cell.length_c   1.000
_cell.angle_alpha   90.00
_cell.angle_beta   90.00
_cell.angle_gamma   90.00
#
_symmetry.space_group_name_H-M   'P 1'
#
loop_
_entity.id
_entity.type
_entity.pdbx_description
1 polymer ?
#
loop_
_entity_poly.entity_id
_entity_poly.type
_entity_poly.pdbx_seq_one_letter_code
_entity_poly.pdbx_strand_id
1 'polypeptide(L)'
;MKIKLGVTFEACFPKENRKSIDEYLSGISRDTLLKTGSHFLGFDTEKSKYSDVIAFMNMFFSQGNQNFANEAYQNLLSYVAEADYDISDYEIPYVGSSLLFFEYIFDNISEDVETEKTNEEMERDIFRAYLHLNQVSFTDRGIEQKKADEESGLQFTAAQAILMLQFHNYELINFRTDKVFTCQFLRAVSYFEFLSGIEQCGPLLNAFYKYYGVENYNEYLRRLLGITYSVLMKDKETHTEIHLEDPVHEDFIDKHILSPDDIAAELDFVTLRSRPLYKIEELKYRIISPLFVIEMIYNGLYFRLKLINDELPNDQKVKGLYGLKTYEYSEQYALDTLLREIFGKRYFQKSGKELDELMDGAPDYYIRNGKRAMLFESKDILISKESKTSPDYTVLEAELRLKLFENEKGKPKAVRQLATNIEILLKGKADYDSQFPSKKGIIRPILVVHYRMFNTAGANAILNGWFRDELVKLEENGLDISRVQDLVIIDIDTLMFNKEALQSKKMNLWDILLEYQEDYLRFELSKAKPQPRSEEEGIAMLKSSYKPFSFFVDNKVEKLNLTRTPKELLEKAAPLFPE
;
A
#
# COMPACT_ATOMS: atom_id res chain seq x y z
N MET A 1 1.97 -0.95 -13.04
CA MET A 1 0.80 -0.48 -12.29
C MET A 1 -0.42 -1.07 -12.95
N LYS A 2 -1.15 -1.90 -12.22
CA LYS A 2 -2.29 -2.67 -12.70
C LYS A 2 -3.55 -1.82 -12.56
N ILE A 3 -4.31 -1.72 -13.65
CA ILE A 3 -5.61 -1.06 -13.73
C ILE A 3 -6.52 -2.01 -14.52
N LYS A 4 -6.76 -3.20 -13.99
CA LYS A 4 -7.68 -4.17 -14.62
C LYS A 4 -9.06 -4.07 -13.99
N LEU A 5 -10.09 -4.36 -14.79
CA LEU A 5 -11.47 -4.48 -14.35
C LEU A 5 -11.79 -5.94 -14.00
N GLY A 6 -12.55 -6.16 -12.95
CA GLY A 6 -13.06 -7.49 -12.63
C GLY A 6 -14.16 -7.89 -13.60
N VAL A 7 -14.07 -9.10 -14.17
CA VAL A 7 -15.18 -9.70 -14.93
C VAL A 7 -16.37 -9.86 -13.99
N THR A 8 -17.53 -9.32 -14.36
CA THR A 8 -18.72 -9.30 -13.50
C THR A 8 -19.72 -10.39 -13.86
N PHE A 9 -20.66 -10.66 -12.97
CA PHE A 9 -21.69 -11.69 -13.16
C PHE A 9 -22.49 -11.47 -14.44
N GLU A 10 -22.97 -10.25 -14.66
CA GLU A 10 -23.83 -9.90 -15.80
C GLU A 10 -23.08 -10.00 -17.14
N ALA A 11 -21.76 -9.77 -17.14
CA ALA A 11 -20.94 -9.92 -18.34
C ALA A 11 -20.89 -11.37 -18.83
N CYS A 12 -20.87 -12.35 -17.91
CA CYS A 12 -20.85 -13.78 -18.26
C CYS A 12 -22.25 -14.40 -18.36
N PHE A 13 -23.23 -13.89 -17.62
CA PHE A 13 -24.57 -14.47 -17.51
C PHE A 13 -25.69 -13.42 -17.72
N PRO A 14 -25.74 -12.72 -18.88
CA PRO A 14 -26.65 -11.60 -19.11
C PRO A 14 -28.14 -11.97 -19.11
N LYS A 15 -28.47 -13.27 -19.15
CA LYS A 15 -29.84 -13.81 -19.15
C LYS A 15 -30.22 -14.45 -17.82
N GLU A 16 -29.30 -14.50 -16.85
CA GLU A 16 -29.56 -15.08 -15.53
C GLU A 16 -29.78 -13.96 -14.51
N ASN A 17 -30.74 -14.17 -13.59
CA ASN A 17 -30.86 -13.30 -12.42
C ASN A 17 -29.83 -13.74 -11.38
N ARG A 18 -29.06 -12.78 -10.86
CA ARG A 18 -28.06 -13.00 -9.81
C ARG A 18 -28.75 -13.49 -8.52
N LYS A 19 -28.46 -14.74 -8.11
CA LYS A 19 -28.87 -15.29 -6.80
C LYS A 19 -27.99 -14.78 -5.66
N SER A 20 -28.40 -15.02 -4.42
CA SER A 20 -27.54 -14.78 -3.25
C SER A 20 -26.32 -15.69 -3.27
N ILE A 21 -25.27 -15.28 -2.56
CA ILE A 21 -24.03 -16.08 -2.46
C ILE A 21 -24.32 -17.40 -1.72
N ASP A 22 -25.15 -17.40 -0.68
CA ASP A 22 -25.59 -18.61 0.03
C ASP A 22 -26.22 -19.65 -0.90
N GLU A 23 -27.09 -19.21 -1.81
CA GLU A 23 -27.75 -20.11 -2.76
C GLU A 23 -26.75 -20.78 -3.71
N TYR A 24 -25.71 -20.07 -4.13
CA TYR A 24 -24.65 -20.66 -4.96
C TYR A 24 -23.80 -21.65 -4.14
N LEU A 25 -23.35 -21.24 -2.95
CA LEU A 25 -22.38 -22.03 -2.17
C LEU A 25 -23.01 -23.16 -1.35
N SER A 26 -24.34 -23.23 -1.27
CA SER A 26 -25.06 -24.31 -0.58
C SER A 26 -24.61 -25.70 -1.04
N GLY A 27 -24.42 -26.63 -0.09
CA GLY A 27 -23.99 -28.00 -0.35
C GLY A 27 -22.50 -28.16 -0.71
N ILE A 28 -21.67 -27.14 -0.47
CA ILE A 28 -20.21 -27.19 -0.62
C ILE A 28 -19.58 -26.96 0.76
N SER A 29 -18.68 -27.85 1.19
CA SER A 29 -18.02 -27.74 2.49
C SER A 29 -17.17 -26.49 2.64
N ARG A 30 -17.10 -25.97 3.88
CA ARG A 30 -16.30 -24.81 4.23
C ARG A 30 -14.82 -24.99 3.89
N ASP A 31 -14.22 -26.16 4.14
CA ASP A 31 -12.80 -26.41 3.82
C ASP A 31 -12.52 -26.26 2.32
N THR A 32 -13.34 -26.89 1.45
CA THR A 32 -13.20 -26.76 0.00
C THR A 32 -13.28 -25.30 -0.45
N LEU A 33 -14.22 -24.53 0.12
CA LEU A 33 -14.41 -23.12 -0.20
C LEU A 33 -13.25 -22.25 0.29
N LEU A 34 -12.79 -22.40 1.54
CA LEU A 34 -11.64 -21.66 2.09
C LEU A 34 -10.33 -22.01 1.37
N LYS A 35 -10.16 -23.26 0.95
CA LYS A 35 -9.04 -23.68 0.10
C LYS A 35 -9.09 -22.99 -1.27
N THR A 36 -10.28 -22.85 -1.85
CA THR A 36 -10.49 -22.14 -3.11
C THR A 36 -10.20 -20.64 -2.96
N GLY A 37 -10.73 -19.99 -1.92
CA GLY A 37 -10.47 -18.57 -1.65
C GLY A 37 -8.99 -18.26 -1.44
N SER A 38 -8.31 -19.06 -0.62
CA SER A 38 -6.84 -18.94 -0.42
C SER A 38 -6.02 -19.29 -1.67
N HIS A 39 -6.55 -20.12 -2.58
CA HIS A 39 -5.91 -20.37 -3.88
C HIS A 39 -5.94 -19.13 -4.77
N PHE A 40 -7.08 -18.43 -4.86
CA PHE A 40 -7.18 -17.18 -5.61
C PHE A 40 -6.31 -16.06 -5.03
N LEU A 41 -6.28 -15.92 -3.70
CA LEU A 41 -5.37 -14.99 -3.00
C LEU A 41 -3.89 -15.36 -3.16
N GLY A 42 -3.60 -16.59 -3.59
CA GLY A 42 -2.26 -17.10 -3.84
C GLY A 42 -1.67 -16.72 -5.21
N PHE A 43 -2.40 -16.04 -6.08
CA PHE A 43 -1.90 -15.60 -7.37
C PHE A 43 -0.94 -14.42 -7.26
N ASP A 44 0.03 -14.35 -8.17
CA ASP A 44 1.02 -13.27 -8.19
C ASP A 44 0.38 -11.95 -8.66
N THR A 45 0.59 -10.86 -7.93
CA THR A 45 -0.06 -9.59 -8.23
C THR A 45 0.58 -8.82 -9.38
N GLU A 46 1.85 -9.08 -9.72
CA GLU A 46 2.56 -8.40 -10.81
C GLU A 46 2.48 -9.14 -12.14
N LYS A 47 2.64 -10.46 -12.14
CA LYS A 47 2.88 -11.28 -13.33
C LYS A 47 2.12 -12.61 -13.33
N SER A 48 0.97 -12.67 -12.65
CA SER A 48 0.16 -13.88 -12.72
C SER A 48 -0.27 -14.20 -14.14
N LYS A 49 -0.01 -15.44 -14.58
CA LYS A 49 -0.56 -15.95 -15.85
C LYS A 49 -2.09 -16.09 -15.80
N TYR A 50 -2.66 -16.20 -14.60
CA TYR A 50 -4.11 -16.29 -14.38
C TYR A 50 -4.79 -14.91 -14.33
N SER A 51 -4.03 -13.82 -14.50
CA SER A 51 -4.60 -12.52 -14.84
C SER A 51 -5.14 -12.47 -16.28
N ASP A 52 -4.77 -13.45 -17.13
CA ASP A 52 -5.40 -13.69 -18.42
C ASP A 52 -6.69 -14.51 -18.23
N VAL A 53 -7.79 -14.01 -18.80
CA VAL A 53 -9.14 -14.59 -18.62
C VAL A 53 -9.19 -16.02 -19.14
N ILE A 54 -8.61 -16.30 -20.31
CA ILE A 54 -8.62 -17.63 -20.92
C ILE A 54 -7.79 -18.60 -20.07
N ALA A 55 -6.59 -18.19 -19.66
CA ALA A 55 -5.72 -19.01 -18.82
C ALA A 55 -6.38 -19.35 -17.48
N PHE A 56 -7.12 -18.41 -16.87
CA PHE A 56 -7.89 -18.67 -15.66
C PHE A 56 -9.03 -19.67 -15.93
N MET A 57 -9.86 -19.45 -16.96
CA MET A 57 -10.99 -20.34 -17.24
C MET A 57 -10.54 -21.78 -17.55
N ASN A 58 -9.44 -21.94 -18.28
CA ASN A 58 -8.86 -23.24 -18.56
C ASN A 58 -8.28 -23.94 -17.33
N MET A 59 -7.83 -23.18 -16.34
CA MET A 59 -7.37 -23.72 -15.06
C MET A 59 -8.54 -24.09 -14.15
N PHE A 60 -9.59 -23.26 -14.14
CA PHE A 60 -10.69 -23.38 -13.20
C PHE A 60 -11.72 -24.45 -13.60
N PHE A 61 -12.03 -24.59 -14.89
CA PHE A 61 -13.05 -25.53 -15.36
C PHE A 61 -12.47 -26.86 -15.85
N SER A 62 -13.04 -27.95 -15.38
CA SER A 62 -12.73 -29.30 -15.88
C SER A 62 -13.31 -29.55 -17.28
N GLN A 63 -12.97 -30.69 -17.87
CA GLN A 63 -13.46 -31.10 -19.18
C GLN A 63 -15.00 -31.20 -19.23
N GLY A 64 -15.65 -31.54 -18.11
CA GLY A 64 -17.11 -31.65 -18.00
C GLY A 64 -17.84 -30.32 -18.16
N ASN A 65 -17.19 -29.19 -17.87
CA ASN A 65 -17.77 -27.85 -17.93
C ASN A 65 -17.28 -27.00 -19.11
N GLN A 66 -16.61 -27.59 -20.10
CA GLN A 66 -16.08 -26.81 -21.24
C GLN A 66 -17.17 -26.07 -22.02
N ASN A 67 -18.36 -26.66 -22.18
CA ASN A 67 -19.48 -25.98 -22.83
C ASN A 67 -19.94 -24.76 -22.03
N PHE A 68 -20.03 -24.89 -20.70
CA PHE A 68 -20.40 -23.81 -19.79
C PHE A 68 -19.36 -22.69 -19.81
N ALA A 69 -18.06 -23.02 -19.73
CA ALA A 69 -16.96 -22.07 -19.78
C ALA A 69 -16.94 -21.30 -21.11
N ASN A 70 -17.11 -22.01 -22.24
CA ASN A 70 -17.16 -21.40 -23.56
C ASN A 70 -18.34 -20.44 -23.71
N GLU A 71 -19.53 -20.83 -23.23
CA GLU A 71 -20.71 -19.94 -23.26
C GLU A 71 -20.47 -18.66 -22.44
N ALA A 72 -19.98 -18.79 -21.20
CA ALA A 72 -19.66 -17.65 -20.34
C ALA A 72 -18.60 -16.73 -20.97
N TYR A 73 -17.60 -17.30 -21.64
CA TYR A 73 -16.56 -16.54 -22.35
C TYR A 73 -17.10 -15.82 -23.59
N GLN A 74 -17.98 -16.45 -24.38
CA GLN A 74 -18.61 -15.79 -25.53
C GLN A 74 -19.52 -14.64 -25.11
N ASN A 75 -20.25 -14.78 -24.00
CA ASN A 75 -21.04 -13.70 -23.41
C ASN A 75 -20.12 -12.54 -22.98
N LEU A 76 -19.01 -12.86 -22.31
CA LEU A 76 -18.02 -11.86 -21.92
C LEU A 76 -17.43 -11.13 -23.14
N LEU A 77 -17.06 -11.85 -24.22
CA LEU A 77 -16.57 -11.19 -25.44
C LEU A 77 -17.61 -10.26 -26.06
N SER A 78 -18.89 -10.64 -26.00
CA SER A 78 -19.98 -9.78 -26.49
C SER A 78 -20.11 -8.52 -25.62
N TYR A 79 -20.05 -8.68 -24.29
CA TYR A 79 -20.06 -7.56 -23.35
C TYR A 79 -18.85 -6.62 -23.55
N VAL A 80 -17.66 -7.19 -23.71
CA VAL A 80 -16.43 -6.41 -23.94
C VAL A 80 -16.50 -5.69 -25.28
N ALA A 81 -17.06 -6.29 -26.34
CA ALA A 81 -17.19 -5.62 -27.64
C ALA A 81 -18.16 -4.42 -27.63
N GLU A 82 -19.10 -4.37 -26.68
CA GLU A 82 -20.00 -3.23 -26.47
C GLU A 82 -19.36 -2.12 -25.62
N ALA A 83 -18.31 -2.44 -24.88
CA ALA A 83 -17.56 -1.49 -24.06
C ALA A 83 -16.27 -1.08 -24.82
N ASP A 84 -15.83 0.18 -24.76
CA ASP A 84 -14.58 0.62 -25.42
C ASP A 84 -13.30 0.08 -24.71
N TYR A 85 -13.26 -1.22 -24.40
CA TYR A 85 -12.19 -1.92 -23.68
C TYR A 85 -11.76 -3.19 -24.43
N ASP A 86 -10.53 -3.63 -24.18
CA ASP A 86 -10.04 -4.91 -24.68
C ASP A 86 -10.20 -6.01 -23.62
N ILE A 87 -10.31 -7.29 -24.03
CA ILE A 87 -10.39 -8.41 -23.08
C ILE A 87 -9.18 -8.47 -22.13
N SER A 88 -8.01 -7.96 -22.56
CA SER A 88 -6.80 -7.86 -21.74
C SER A 88 -6.91 -6.85 -20.59
N ASP A 89 -7.86 -5.91 -20.66
CA ASP A 89 -8.18 -4.98 -19.57
C ASP A 89 -9.00 -5.65 -18.45
N TYR A 90 -9.54 -6.85 -18.69
CA TYR A 90 -10.31 -7.60 -17.71
C TYR A 90 -9.48 -8.70 -17.04
N GLU A 91 -9.91 -9.06 -15.83
CA GLU A 91 -9.46 -10.26 -15.14
C GLU A 91 -10.59 -10.88 -14.32
N ILE A 92 -10.55 -12.20 -14.15
CA ILE A 92 -11.49 -12.88 -13.25
C ILE A 92 -11.02 -12.76 -11.80
N PRO A 93 -9.81 -13.26 -11.42
CA PRO A 93 -9.37 -13.20 -10.04
C PRO A 93 -8.93 -11.78 -9.65
N TYR A 94 -9.87 -11.04 -9.07
CA TYR A 94 -9.60 -9.75 -8.45
C TYR A 94 -9.40 -9.88 -6.92
N VAL A 95 -8.27 -9.39 -6.40
CA VAL A 95 -7.86 -9.59 -4.99
C VAL A 95 -8.91 -9.13 -3.98
N GLY A 96 -9.57 -7.99 -4.22
CA GLY A 96 -10.63 -7.50 -3.33
C GLY A 96 -11.80 -8.47 -3.23
N SER A 97 -12.26 -9.02 -4.37
CA SER A 97 -13.31 -10.04 -4.38
C SER A 97 -12.85 -11.35 -3.78
N SER A 98 -11.58 -11.73 -3.94
CA SER A 98 -11.03 -12.93 -3.29
C SER A 98 -11.03 -12.81 -1.76
N LEU A 99 -10.74 -11.62 -1.22
CA LEU A 99 -10.82 -11.36 0.22
C LEU A 99 -12.27 -11.39 0.69
N LEU A 100 -13.20 -10.71 -0.01
CA LEU A 100 -14.63 -10.76 0.30
C LEU A 100 -15.18 -12.19 0.25
N PHE A 101 -14.73 -12.99 -0.72
CA PHE A 101 -15.11 -14.39 -0.84
C PHE A 101 -14.66 -15.17 0.40
N PHE A 102 -13.42 -14.98 0.83
CA PHE A 102 -12.89 -15.62 2.03
C PHE A 102 -13.66 -15.21 3.29
N GLU A 103 -13.88 -13.92 3.52
CA GLU A 103 -14.66 -13.42 4.68
C GLU A 103 -16.08 -13.99 4.68
N TYR A 104 -16.74 -13.98 3.51
CA TYR A 104 -18.09 -14.51 3.37
C TYR A 104 -18.16 -15.99 3.77
N ILE A 105 -17.25 -16.81 3.23
CA ILE A 105 -17.19 -18.24 3.53
C ILE A 105 -16.94 -18.46 5.02
N PHE A 106 -16.00 -17.69 5.58
CA PHE A 106 -15.64 -17.84 6.98
C PHE A 106 -16.84 -17.53 7.89
N ASP A 107 -17.58 -16.46 7.63
CA ASP A 107 -18.63 -16.03 8.54
C ASP A 107 -19.98 -16.74 8.34
N ASN A 108 -20.27 -17.24 7.14
CA ASN A 108 -21.63 -17.69 6.78
C ASN A 108 -21.74 -19.20 6.51
N ILE A 109 -20.65 -19.91 6.23
CA ILE A 109 -20.69 -21.34 5.94
C ILE A 109 -20.27 -22.13 7.19
N SER A 110 -21.19 -22.94 7.72
CA SER A 110 -20.92 -23.79 8.89
C SER A 110 -19.84 -24.84 8.59
N GLU A 111 -19.02 -25.18 9.58
CA GLU A 111 -18.02 -26.25 9.50
C GLU A 111 -18.64 -27.63 9.29
N ASP A 112 -19.90 -27.83 9.72
CA ASP A 112 -20.61 -29.12 9.64
C ASP A 112 -21.17 -29.42 8.23
N VAL A 113 -21.05 -28.48 7.28
CA VAL A 113 -21.56 -28.69 5.91
C VAL A 113 -20.67 -29.69 5.17
N GLU A 114 -21.24 -30.85 4.84
CA GLU A 114 -20.59 -31.80 3.92
C GLU A 114 -20.84 -31.41 2.46
N THR A 115 -19.92 -31.83 1.58
CA THR A 115 -20.04 -31.54 0.15
C THR A 115 -20.97 -32.56 -0.51
N GLU A 116 -22.10 -32.08 -1.03
CA GLU A 116 -23.13 -32.88 -1.71
C GLU A 116 -23.08 -32.75 -3.25
N LYS A 117 -22.39 -31.71 -3.74
CA LYS A 117 -22.29 -31.36 -5.16
C LYS A 117 -21.16 -32.10 -5.87
N THR A 118 -21.35 -32.38 -7.17
CA THR A 118 -20.25 -32.87 -8.01
C THR A 118 -19.21 -31.77 -8.25
N ASN A 119 -18.01 -32.13 -8.70
CA ASN A 119 -16.99 -31.15 -9.09
C ASN A 119 -17.51 -30.16 -10.13
N GLU A 120 -18.26 -30.64 -11.13
CA GLU A 120 -18.81 -29.78 -12.17
C GLU A 120 -19.87 -28.80 -11.63
N GLU A 121 -20.68 -29.23 -10.66
CA GLU A 121 -21.64 -28.35 -9.97
C GLU A 121 -20.91 -27.29 -9.15
N MET A 122 -19.91 -27.70 -8.36
CA MET A 122 -19.10 -26.78 -7.56
C MET A 122 -18.39 -25.73 -8.42
N GLU A 123 -17.75 -26.13 -9.52
CA GLU A 123 -17.10 -25.20 -10.45
C GLU A 123 -18.09 -24.12 -10.92
N ARG A 124 -19.26 -24.52 -11.42
CA ARG A 124 -20.28 -23.58 -11.92
C ARG A 124 -20.76 -22.62 -10.84
N ASP A 125 -20.99 -23.12 -9.63
CA ASP A 125 -21.58 -22.34 -8.56
C ASP A 125 -20.56 -21.42 -7.87
N ILE A 126 -19.35 -21.90 -7.62
CA ILE A 126 -18.23 -21.08 -7.13
C ILE A 126 -17.91 -19.97 -8.13
N PHE A 127 -17.90 -20.26 -9.42
CA PHE A 127 -17.66 -19.24 -10.44
C PHE A 127 -18.73 -18.15 -10.42
N ARG A 128 -20.01 -18.53 -10.35
CA ARG A 128 -21.12 -17.57 -10.24
C ARG A 128 -21.04 -16.74 -8.96
N ALA A 129 -20.77 -17.37 -7.81
CA ALA A 129 -20.58 -16.68 -6.54
C ALA A 129 -19.40 -15.69 -6.60
N TYR A 130 -18.31 -16.08 -7.23
CA TYR A 130 -17.14 -15.22 -7.37
C TYR A 130 -17.41 -14.02 -8.30
N LEU A 131 -18.04 -14.25 -9.46
CA LEU A 131 -18.43 -13.16 -10.36
C LEU A 131 -19.50 -12.25 -9.75
N HIS A 132 -20.35 -12.76 -8.84
CA HIS A 132 -21.25 -11.94 -8.02
C HIS A 132 -20.44 -10.92 -7.21
N LEU A 133 -19.36 -11.34 -6.54
CA LEU A 133 -18.52 -10.44 -5.75
C LEU A 133 -17.75 -9.43 -6.62
N ASN A 134 -17.34 -9.81 -7.83
CA ASN A 134 -16.82 -8.87 -8.81
C ASN A 134 -17.90 -7.83 -9.22
N GLN A 135 -19.15 -8.26 -9.45
CA GLN A 135 -20.26 -7.34 -9.73
C GLN A 135 -20.44 -6.30 -8.61
N VAL A 136 -20.37 -6.74 -7.34
CA VAL A 136 -20.44 -5.85 -6.18
C VAL A 136 -19.27 -4.85 -6.18
N SER A 137 -18.04 -5.35 -6.37
CA SER A 137 -16.82 -4.54 -6.29
C SER A 137 -16.67 -3.49 -7.38
N PHE A 138 -17.23 -3.74 -8.57
CA PHE A 138 -17.05 -2.89 -9.74
C PHE A 138 -18.34 -2.19 -10.17
N THR A 139 -19.40 -2.93 -10.50
CA THR A 139 -20.63 -2.35 -11.05
C THR A 139 -21.47 -1.68 -9.98
N ASP A 140 -21.78 -2.40 -8.90
CA ASP A 140 -22.68 -1.89 -7.85
C ASP A 140 -22.02 -0.68 -7.15
N ARG A 141 -20.73 -0.79 -6.82
CA ARG A 141 -19.91 0.33 -6.34
C ARG A 141 -19.88 1.51 -7.33
N GLY A 142 -19.75 1.24 -8.63
CA GLY A 142 -19.74 2.27 -9.66
C GLY A 142 -21.06 3.04 -9.77
N ILE A 143 -22.19 2.37 -9.52
CA ILE A 143 -23.52 3.01 -9.45
C ILE A 143 -23.60 3.93 -8.24
N GLU A 144 -23.16 3.48 -7.06
CA GLU A 144 -23.12 4.30 -5.85
C GLU A 144 -22.22 5.52 -6.02
N GLN A 145 -21.06 5.33 -6.63
CA GLN A 145 -20.12 6.41 -6.94
C GLN A 145 -20.74 7.43 -7.88
N LYS A 146 -21.35 7.00 -9.00
CA LYS A 146 -22.01 7.90 -9.94
C LYS A 146 -23.10 8.73 -9.26
N LYS A 147 -23.88 8.12 -8.36
CA LYS A 147 -24.90 8.82 -7.59
C LYS A 147 -24.28 9.88 -6.67
N ALA A 148 -23.20 9.55 -5.96
CA ALA A 148 -22.49 10.51 -5.11
C ALA A 148 -21.89 11.67 -5.93
N ASP A 149 -21.33 11.36 -7.10
CA ASP A 149 -20.78 12.34 -8.05
C ASP A 149 -21.87 13.35 -8.48
N GLU A 150 -23.05 12.85 -8.88
CA GLU A 150 -24.21 13.68 -9.24
C GLU A 150 -24.72 14.55 -8.08
N GLU A 151 -24.76 14.01 -6.86
CA GLU A 151 -25.17 14.74 -5.65
C GLU A 151 -24.17 15.82 -5.23
N SER A 152 -22.86 15.59 -5.44
CA SER A 152 -21.80 16.55 -5.09
C SER A 152 -21.76 17.77 -6.02
N GLY A 153 -22.19 17.61 -7.28
CA GLY A 153 -22.08 18.64 -8.32
C GLY A 153 -20.62 18.98 -8.72
N LEU A 154 -19.63 18.19 -8.27
CA LEU A 154 -18.24 18.42 -8.59
C LEU A 154 -17.89 18.04 -10.03
N GLN A 155 -17.08 18.87 -10.68
CA GLN A 155 -16.41 18.49 -11.91
C GLN A 155 -15.01 17.95 -11.57
N PHE A 156 -14.86 16.63 -11.69
CA PHE A 156 -13.59 15.97 -11.37
C PHE A 156 -12.55 16.22 -12.45
N THR A 157 -11.34 16.55 -12.01
CA THR A 157 -10.14 16.44 -12.84
C THR A 157 -9.81 14.96 -13.09
N ALA A 158 -9.05 14.67 -14.15
CA ALA A 158 -8.61 13.30 -14.44
C ALA A 158 -7.80 12.68 -13.27
N ALA A 159 -7.03 13.48 -12.53
CA ALA A 159 -6.30 13.03 -11.35
C ALA A 159 -7.25 12.58 -10.23
N GLN A 160 -8.32 13.32 -9.98
CA GLN A 160 -9.33 12.99 -8.96
C GLN A 160 -10.11 11.73 -9.34
N ALA A 161 -10.53 11.62 -10.61
CA ALA A 161 -11.22 10.43 -11.11
C ALA A 161 -10.35 9.17 -10.95
N ILE A 162 -9.07 9.22 -11.34
CA ILE A 162 -8.16 8.08 -11.20
C ILE A 162 -7.88 7.75 -9.72
N LEU A 163 -7.69 8.77 -8.86
CA LEU A 163 -7.49 8.55 -7.43
C LEU A 163 -8.68 7.81 -6.83
N MET A 164 -9.90 8.30 -7.06
CA MET A 164 -11.13 7.72 -6.53
C MET A 164 -11.31 6.25 -6.95
N LEU A 165 -11.03 5.92 -8.22
CA LEU A 165 -11.15 4.56 -8.75
C LEU A 165 -10.20 3.56 -8.08
N GLN A 166 -9.05 4.00 -7.57
CA GLN A 166 -7.98 3.09 -7.12
C GLN A 166 -7.65 3.19 -5.63
N PHE A 167 -8.01 4.27 -4.93
CA PHE A 167 -7.48 4.51 -3.59
C PHE A 167 -7.83 3.39 -2.59
N HIS A 168 -9.04 2.85 -2.69
CA HIS A 168 -9.56 1.82 -1.80
C HIS A 168 -8.80 0.48 -1.88
N ASN A 169 -8.25 0.14 -3.05
CA ASN A 169 -7.61 -1.15 -3.31
C ASN A 169 -6.13 -1.06 -3.70
N TYR A 170 -5.58 0.15 -3.92
CA TYR A 170 -4.27 0.35 -4.55
C TYR A 170 -3.17 -0.48 -3.89
N GLU A 171 -3.11 -0.47 -2.55
CA GLU A 171 -2.07 -1.18 -1.80
C GLU A 171 -2.17 -2.71 -1.92
N LEU A 172 -3.36 -3.24 -2.22
CA LEU A 172 -3.62 -4.67 -2.36
C LEU A 172 -3.22 -5.22 -3.74
N ILE A 173 -3.20 -4.37 -4.78
CA ILE A 173 -2.98 -4.80 -6.17
C ILE A 173 -1.71 -4.23 -6.81
N ASN A 174 -1.14 -3.15 -6.27
CA ASN A 174 0.05 -2.49 -6.80
C ASN A 174 1.22 -2.59 -5.82
N PHE A 175 1.84 -3.78 -5.78
CA PHE A 175 3.02 -4.04 -4.96
C PHE A 175 3.97 -5.03 -5.60
N ARG A 176 5.21 -5.02 -5.12
CA ARG A 176 6.19 -6.06 -5.40
C ARG A 176 6.49 -6.81 -4.11
N THR A 177 6.42 -8.14 -4.15
CA THR A 177 6.63 -8.97 -2.95
C THR A 177 8.01 -8.75 -2.33
N ASP A 178 9.05 -8.64 -3.15
CA ASP A 178 10.44 -8.39 -2.71
C ASP A 178 10.58 -7.05 -1.98
N LYS A 179 9.99 -5.99 -2.53
CA LYS A 179 10.00 -4.64 -1.95
C LYS A 179 9.23 -4.59 -0.63
N VAL A 180 8.00 -5.13 -0.61
CA VAL A 180 7.17 -5.14 0.61
C VAL A 180 7.88 -5.91 1.70
N PHE A 181 8.40 -7.12 1.42
CA PHE A 181 9.13 -7.90 2.42
C PHE A 181 10.36 -7.17 2.95
N THR A 182 11.22 -6.67 2.06
CA THR A 182 12.45 -5.95 2.43
C THR A 182 12.15 -4.79 3.35
N CYS A 183 11.17 -3.95 2.99
CA CYS A 183 10.85 -2.75 3.77
C CYS A 183 10.14 -3.11 5.09
N GLN A 184 9.20 -4.07 5.10
CA GLN A 184 8.56 -4.50 6.34
C GLN A 184 9.57 -5.08 7.33
N PHE A 185 10.50 -5.91 6.87
CA PHE A 185 11.55 -6.47 7.72
C PHE A 185 12.49 -5.40 8.29
N LEU A 186 13.06 -4.54 7.43
CA LEU A 186 13.98 -3.49 7.87
C LEU A 186 13.30 -2.48 8.82
N ARG A 187 12.04 -2.13 8.56
CA ARG A 187 11.27 -1.24 9.44
C ARG A 187 10.95 -1.91 10.78
N ALA A 188 10.67 -3.20 10.83
CA ALA A 188 10.47 -3.91 12.09
C ALA A 188 11.75 -3.92 12.94
N VAL A 189 12.90 -4.27 12.33
CA VAL A 189 14.19 -4.24 13.02
C VAL A 189 14.49 -2.84 13.56
N SER A 190 14.39 -1.81 12.71
CA SER A 190 14.64 -0.42 13.09
C SER A 190 13.71 0.04 14.22
N TYR A 191 12.43 -0.37 14.20
CA TYR A 191 11.48 -0.01 15.25
C TYR A 191 11.78 -0.69 16.59
N PHE A 192 12.14 -1.98 16.57
CA PHE A 192 12.57 -2.67 17.79
C PHE A 192 13.86 -2.07 18.37
N GLU A 193 14.84 -1.74 17.51
CA GLU A 193 16.08 -1.07 17.93
C GLU A 193 15.78 0.29 18.57
N PHE A 194 14.91 1.09 17.95
CA PHE A 194 14.45 2.37 18.49
C PHE A 194 13.79 2.21 19.87
N LEU A 195 12.80 1.31 20.00
CA LEU A 195 12.12 1.06 21.27
C LEU A 195 13.06 0.54 22.36
N SER A 196 14.02 -0.32 21.99
CA SER A 196 15.01 -0.88 22.93
C SER A 196 15.96 0.20 23.47
N GLY A 197 16.15 1.29 22.74
CA GLY A 197 16.91 2.46 23.17
C GLY A 197 16.21 3.34 24.21
N ILE A 198 14.93 3.07 24.53
CA ILE A 198 14.12 3.91 25.42
C ILE A 198 13.73 3.10 26.66
N GLU A 199 14.27 3.49 27.82
CA GLU A 199 14.07 2.78 29.10
C GLU A 199 12.60 2.50 29.43
N GLN A 200 11.71 3.48 29.18
CA GLN A 200 10.27 3.34 29.46
C GLN A 200 9.58 2.24 28.63
N CYS A 201 10.18 1.81 27.52
CA CYS A 201 9.62 0.74 26.67
C CYS A 201 10.02 -0.66 27.14
N GLY A 202 10.95 -0.78 28.10
CA GLY A 202 11.42 -2.08 28.61
C GLY A 202 10.29 -3.00 29.10
N PRO A 203 9.36 -2.54 29.94
CA PRO A 203 8.22 -3.36 30.38
C PRO A 203 7.34 -3.86 29.22
N LEU A 204 7.08 -3.00 28.23
CA LEU A 204 6.31 -3.36 27.04
C LEU A 204 7.01 -4.42 26.20
N LEU A 205 8.31 -4.26 25.92
CA LEU A 205 9.08 -5.23 25.15
C LEU A 205 9.15 -6.58 25.88
N ASN A 206 9.37 -6.58 27.19
CA ASN A 206 9.38 -7.81 27.99
C ASN A 206 8.02 -8.53 27.98
N ALA A 207 6.92 -7.78 28.11
CA ALA A 207 5.57 -8.34 28.01
C ALA A 207 5.28 -8.88 26.60
N PHE A 208 5.77 -8.20 25.55
CA PHE A 208 5.67 -8.67 24.18
C PHE A 208 6.41 -9.98 23.95
N TYR A 209 7.67 -10.08 24.39
CA TYR A 209 8.46 -11.31 24.26
C TYR A 209 7.84 -12.46 25.04
N LYS A 210 7.35 -12.19 26.26
CA LYS A 210 6.60 -13.17 27.06
C LYS A 210 5.32 -13.64 26.37
N TYR A 211 4.53 -12.72 25.82
CA TYR A 211 3.30 -13.05 25.09
C TYR A 211 3.61 -13.98 23.92
N TYR A 212 4.67 -13.73 23.15
CA TYR A 212 5.07 -14.56 22.03
C TYR A 212 5.86 -15.82 22.41
N GLY A 213 6.32 -15.96 23.65
CA GLY A 213 7.14 -17.10 24.07
C GLY A 213 8.53 -17.09 23.41
N VAL A 214 9.13 -15.91 23.30
CA VAL A 214 10.44 -15.66 22.67
C VAL A 214 11.35 -14.89 23.62
N GLU A 215 12.66 -14.94 23.42
CA GLU A 215 13.63 -14.27 24.27
C GLU A 215 13.79 -12.78 23.96
N ASN A 216 13.69 -12.41 22.68
CA ASN A 216 13.92 -11.06 22.19
C ASN A 216 13.31 -10.87 20.79
N TYR A 217 13.45 -9.66 20.23
CA TYR A 217 12.89 -9.37 18.91
C TYR A 217 13.58 -10.12 17.76
N ASN A 218 14.86 -10.52 17.90
CA ASN A 218 15.51 -11.34 16.88
C ASN A 218 14.84 -12.71 16.79
N GLU A 219 14.57 -13.35 17.93
CA GLU A 219 13.84 -14.62 17.91
C GLU A 219 12.41 -14.44 17.38
N TYR A 220 11.70 -13.37 17.77
CA TYR A 220 10.39 -13.04 17.21
C TYR A 220 10.41 -12.95 15.67
N LEU A 221 11.33 -12.14 15.13
CA LEU A 221 11.46 -11.96 13.68
C LEU A 221 11.90 -13.25 12.99
N ARG A 222 12.78 -14.04 13.59
CA ARG A 222 13.19 -15.36 13.08
C ARG A 222 11.99 -16.31 12.95
N ARG A 223 11.11 -16.38 13.96
CA ARG A 223 9.90 -17.20 13.91
C ARG A 223 8.92 -16.70 12.84
N LEU A 224 8.75 -15.38 12.69
CA LEU A 224 7.97 -14.81 11.58
C LEU A 224 8.59 -15.06 10.20
N LEU A 225 9.93 -15.09 10.10
CA LEU A 225 10.62 -15.46 8.87
C LEU A 225 10.28 -16.89 8.46
N GLY A 226 10.15 -17.83 9.41
CA GLY A 226 9.69 -19.19 9.13
C GLY A 226 8.32 -19.23 8.45
N ILE A 227 7.41 -18.32 8.83
CA ILE A 227 6.07 -18.18 8.21
C ILE A 227 6.18 -17.51 6.85
N THR A 228 6.89 -16.38 6.76
CA THR A 228 6.95 -15.56 5.53
C THR A 228 7.81 -16.20 4.44
N TYR A 229 8.74 -17.09 4.79
CA TYR A 229 9.56 -17.85 3.85
C TYR A 229 8.71 -18.66 2.87
N SER A 230 7.58 -19.23 3.29
CA SER A 230 6.68 -19.98 2.40
C SER A 230 6.04 -19.10 1.33
N VAL A 231 5.88 -17.80 1.59
CA VAL A 231 5.41 -16.82 0.60
C VAL A 231 6.54 -16.48 -0.39
N LEU A 232 7.75 -16.26 0.12
CA LEU A 232 8.88 -15.80 -0.68
C LEU A 232 9.45 -16.88 -1.62
N MET A 233 9.42 -18.15 -1.18
CA MET A 233 10.00 -19.28 -1.91
C MET A 233 8.96 -20.10 -2.67
N LYS A 234 7.81 -19.51 -2.95
CA LYS A 234 6.71 -20.19 -3.60
C LYS A 234 7.01 -20.41 -5.09
N ASP A 235 7.04 -21.68 -5.52
CA ASP A 235 7.34 -22.03 -6.91
C ASP A 235 6.13 -21.94 -7.87
N LYS A 236 4.90 -21.93 -7.32
CA LYS A 236 3.67 -22.01 -8.10
C LYS A 236 2.59 -21.09 -7.53
N GLU A 237 1.80 -20.48 -8.39
CA GLU A 237 0.61 -19.73 -8.02
C GLU A 237 -0.51 -20.68 -7.53
N THR A 238 -0.70 -20.75 -6.20
CA THR A 238 -1.71 -21.60 -5.52
C THR A 238 -1.88 -21.20 -4.05
N HIS A 239 -2.73 -21.85 -3.26
CA HIS A 239 -2.73 -21.70 -1.80
C HIS A 239 -1.38 -22.13 -1.21
N THR A 240 -1.01 -21.56 -0.06
CA THR A 240 0.25 -21.89 0.64
C THR A 240 -0.05 -22.45 2.01
N GLU A 241 0.50 -23.61 2.31
CA GLU A 241 0.36 -24.28 3.60
C GLU A 241 1.67 -24.23 4.38
N ILE A 242 1.55 -24.21 5.70
CA ILE A 242 2.66 -24.29 6.65
C ILE A 242 2.46 -25.55 7.45
N HIS A 243 3.44 -26.45 7.39
CA HIS A 243 3.43 -27.75 8.07
C HIS A 243 4.51 -27.68 9.14
N LEU A 244 4.12 -27.78 10.41
CA LEU A 244 5.07 -27.78 11.52
C LEU A 244 5.58 -29.20 11.77
N GLU A 245 6.90 -29.33 11.92
CA GLU A 245 7.54 -30.61 12.30
C GLU A 245 7.51 -30.84 13.81
N ASP A 246 7.52 -29.77 14.60
CA ASP A 246 7.58 -29.80 16.07
C ASP A 246 6.41 -28.99 16.67
N PRO A 247 5.56 -29.61 17.53
CA PRO A 247 4.49 -28.94 18.26
C PRO A 247 4.94 -27.75 19.11
N VAL A 248 6.22 -27.64 19.48
CA VAL A 248 6.74 -26.49 20.25
C VAL A 248 6.56 -25.14 19.52
N HIS A 249 6.35 -25.17 18.21
CA HIS A 249 6.12 -23.97 17.40
C HIS A 249 4.64 -23.57 17.29
N GLU A 250 3.73 -24.43 17.74
CA GLU A 250 2.28 -24.26 17.60
C GLU A 250 1.78 -23.00 18.33
N ASP A 251 2.17 -22.84 19.59
CA ASP A 251 1.82 -21.68 20.44
C ASP A 251 2.20 -20.33 19.82
N PHE A 252 3.24 -20.30 18.98
CA PHE A 252 3.65 -19.07 18.30
C PHE A 252 2.74 -18.76 17.12
N ILE A 253 2.52 -19.74 16.24
CA ILE A 253 1.73 -19.55 15.02
C ILE A 253 0.24 -19.33 15.34
N ASP A 254 -0.28 -19.97 16.40
CA ASP A 254 -1.67 -19.82 16.85
C ASP A 254 -2.00 -18.38 17.29
N LYS A 255 -1.00 -17.52 17.57
CA LYS A 255 -1.20 -16.08 17.84
C LYS A 255 -1.47 -15.25 16.58
N HIS A 256 -1.46 -15.89 15.42
CA HIS A 256 -1.60 -15.28 14.11
C HIS A 256 -2.75 -15.88 13.29
N ILE A 257 -3.50 -16.84 13.85
CA ILE A 257 -4.62 -17.48 13.15
C ILE A 257 -5.94 -16.75 13.38
N LEU A 258 -6.78 -16.82 12.36
CA LEU A 258 -8.21 -16.54 12.43
C LEU A 258 -8.87 -17.74 13.11
N SER A 259 -9.40 -17.52 14.30
CA SER A 259 -10.04 -18.52 15.15
C SER A 259 -11.51 -18.71 14.75
N PRO A 260 -12.12 -19.88 14.98
CA PRO A 260 -13.52 -20.13 14.63
C PRO A 260 -14.53 -19.14 15.25
N ASP A 261 -14.21 -18.59 16.41
CA ASP A 261 -15.05 -17.60 17.12
C ASP A 261 -14.88 -16.16 16.61
N ASP A 262 -13.94 -15.91 15.69
CA ASP A 262 -13.74 -14.58 15.12
C ASP A 262 -14.79 -14.27 14.04
N ILE A 263 -15.07 -12.97 13.87
CA ILE A 263 -15.79 -12.46 12.69
C ILE A 263 -14.74 -11.99 11.69
N ALA A 264 -14.69 -12.64 10.53
CA ALA A 264 -13.74 -12.31 9.47
C ALA A 264 -14.10 -10.98 8.79
N ALA A 265 -15.38 -10.78 8.45
CA ALA A 265 -15.84 -9.62 7.73
C ALA A 265 -15.67 -8.34 8.53
N GLU A 266 -14.71 -7.51 8.13
CA GLU A 266 -14.54 -6.16 8.64
C GLU A 266 -14.15 -5.19 7.52
N LEU A 267 -14.63 -3.94 7.60
CA LEU A 267 -14.22 -2.88 6.67
C LEU A 267 -12.69 -2.81 6.54
N ASP A 268 -12.21 -2.79 5.30
CA ASP A 268 -10.80 -2.82 4.93
C ASP A 268 -10.03 -4.09 5.39
N PHE A 269 -10.74 -5.20 5.61
CA PHE A 269 -10.17 -6.51 5.91
C PHE A 269 -9.33 -6.53 7.20
N VAL A 270 -9.68 -5.70 8.19
CA VAL A 270 -8.88 -5.48 9.41
C VAL A 270 -8.64 -6.80 10.16
N THR A 271 -9.66 -7.64 10.32
CA THR A 271 -9.50 -8.97 10.95
C THR A 271 -8.50 -9.82 10.17
N LEU A 272 -8.68 -9.99 8.86
CA LEU A 272 -7.78 -10.81 8.03
C LEU A 272 -6.34 -10.27 8.00
N ARG A 273 -6.14 -8.95 8.03
CA ARG A 273 -4.81 -8.33 8.14
C ARG A 273 -4.15 -8.66 9.48
N SER A 274 -4.93 -8.71 10.56
CA SER A 274 -4.43 -9.01 11.90
C SER A 274 -4.16 -10.50 12.13
N ARG A 275 -4.91 -11.36 11.45
CA ARG A 275 -4.90 -12.82 11.58
C ARG A 275 -4.83 -13.46 10.19
N PRO A 276 -3.68 -13.39 9.49
CA PRO A 276 -3.58 -13.75 8.08
C PRO A 276 -3.45 -15.25 7.79
N LEU A 277 -3.62 -16.09 8.82
CA LEU A 277 -3.53 -17.55 8.76
C LEU A 277 -4.84 -18.18 9.26
N TYR A 278 -5.10 -19.42 8.91
CA TYR A 278 -6.08 -20.25 9.62
C TYR A 278 -5.56 -21.67 9.78
N LYS A 279 -6.08 -22.38 10.78
CA LYS A 279 -5.70 -23.75 11.10
C LYS A 279 -6.55 -24.72 10.27
N ILE A 280 -5.91 -25.65 9.58
CA ILE A 280 -6.60 -26.71 8.81
C ILE A 280 -6.82 -27.92 9.72
N GLU A 281 -5.75 -28.36 10.37
CA GLU A 281 -5.71 -29.44 11.35
C GLU A 281 -4.49 -29.25 12.26
N GLU A 282 -4.26 -30.18 13.18
CA GLU A 282 -3.10 -30.15 14.08
C GLU A 282 -1.79 -30.01 13.27
N LEU A 283 -0.93 -29.07 13.67
CA LEU A 283 0.35 -28.76 13.02
C LEU A 283 0.26 -28.29 11.54
N LYS A 284 -0.94 -28.06 10.99
CA LYS A 284 -1.12 -27.61 9.60
C LYS A 284 -1.97 -26.35 9.50
N TYR A 285 -1.39 -25.36 8.84
CA TYR A 285 -1.96 -24.03 8.67
C TYR A 285 -2.01 -23.65 7.21
N ARG A 286 -2.93 -22.77 6.85
CA ARG A 286 -2.98 -22.15 5.53
C ARG A 286 -2.87 -20.64 5.62
N ILE A 287 -2.15 -20.07 4.68
CA ILE A 287 -2.09 -18.63 4.48
C ILE A 287 -3.38 -18.17 3.79
N ILE A 288 -4.03 -17.17 4.38
CA ILE A 288 -5.19 -16.48 3.78
C ILE A 288 -4.68 -15.58 2.66
N SER A 289 -3.82 -14.63 2.99
CA SER A 289 -3.26 -13.64 2.06
C SER A 289 -1.75 -13.53 2.21
N PRO A 290 -0.97 -13.82 1.14
CA PRO A 290 0.47 -13.65 1.14
C PRO A 290 0.92 -12.22 1.50
N LEU A 291 0.17 -11.21 1.05
CA LEU A 291 0.44 -9.81 1.36
C LEU A 291 0.31 -9.55 2.88
N PHE A 292 -0.79 -10.00 3.49
CA PHE A 292 -1.04 -9.74 4.91
C PHE A 292 -0.06 -10.47 5.82
N VAL A 293 0.41 -11.66 5.44
CA VAL A 293 1.51 -12.36 6.14
C VAL A 293 2.78 -11.52 6.17
N ILE A 294 3.15 -10.88 5.06
CA ILE A 294 4.34 -10.02 5.00
C ILE A 294 4.10 -8.72 5.80
N GLU A 295 2.95 -8.07 5.63
CA GLU A 295 2.62 -6.81 6.31
C GLU A 295 2.47 -6.96 7.83
N MET A 296 2.20 -8.17 8.32
CA MET A 296 2.17 -8.46 9.75
C MET A 296 3.53 -8.22 10.44
N ILE A 297 4.65 -8.27 9.70
CA ILE A 297 6.01 -8.07 10.24
C ILE A 297 6.15 -6.66 10.85
N TYR A 298 5.66 -5.61 10.19
CA TYR A 298 5.77 -4.23 10.68
C TYR A 298 4.43 -3.48 10.74
N ASN A 299 3.61 -3.47 9.69
CA ASN A 299 2.33 -2.76 9.72
C ASN A 299 1.43 -3.29 10.86
N GLY A 300 1.41 -4.61 11.06
CA GLY A 300 0.70 -5.25 12.18
C GLY A 300 1.38 -5.10 13.55
N LEU A 301 2.68 -4.82 13.59
CA LEU A 301 3.48 -4.81 14.83
C LEU A 301 3.01 -3.73 15.81
N TYR A 302 2.70 -2.51 15.33
CA TYR A 302 2.20 -1.44 16.18
C TYR A 302 0.92 -1.85 16.94
N PHE A 303 -0.03 -2.47 16.24
CA PHE A 303 -1.30 -2.88 16.86
C PHE A 303 -1.11 -4.00 17.89
N ARG A 304 -0.19 -4.93 17.63
CA ARG A 304 0.20 -5.98 18.60
C ARG A 304 0.82 -5.38 19.87
N LEU A 305 1.79 -4.47 19.69
CA LEU A 305 2.38 -3.73 20.81
C LEU A 305 1.33 -2.92 21.57
N LYS A 306 0.39 -2.27 20.86
CA LYS A 306 -0.70 -1.52 21.48
C LYS A 306 -1.58 -2.42 22.36
N LEU A 307 -2.02 -3.57 21.85
CA LEU A 307 -2.87 -4.50 22.61
C LEU A 307 -2.16 -4.95 23.90
N ILE A 308 -0.89 -5.35 23.81
CA ILE A 308 -0.10 -5.74 24.98
C ILE A 308 0.08 -4.56 25.95
N ASN A 309 0.35 -3.36 25.44
CA ASN A 309 0.47 -2.16 26.26
C ASN A 309 -0.84 -1.81 26.99
N ASP A 310 -1.99 -2.06 26.36
CA ASP A 310 -3.30 -1.80 26.95
C ASP A 310 -3.60 -2.73 28.15
N GLU A 311 -2.99 -3.92 28.19
CA GLU A 311 -3.11 -4.91 29.28
C GLU A 311 -2.12 -4.70 30.44
N LEU A 312 -1.08 -3.89 30.25
CA LEU A 312 -0.07 -3.64 31.29
C LEU A 312 -0.64 -2.83 32.48
N PRO A 313 -0.04 -2.97 33.69
CA PRO A 313 -0.29 -2.05 34.80
C PRO A 313 -0.02 -0.59 34.41
N ASN A 314 -0.82 0.36 34.90
CA ASN A 314 -0.78 1.77 34.50
C ASN A 314 0.60 2.44 34.67
N ASP A 315 1.39 2.01 35.64
CA ASP A 315 2.76 2.47 35.91
C ASP A 315 3.80 1.89 34.96
N GLN A 316 3.46 0.82 34.24
CA GLN A 316 4.30 0.14 33.24
C GLN A 316 3.90 0.45 31.79
N LYS A 317 2.71 1.05 31.57
CA LYS A 317 2.26 1.43 30.24
C LYS A 317 3.14 2.51 29.63
N VAL A 318 3.53 2.30 28.37
CA VAL A 318 4.12 3.35 27.53
C VAL A 318 3.02 4.37 27.20
N LYS A 319 3.13 5.57 27.76
CA LYS A 319 2.22 6.68 27.47
C LYS A 319 2.51 7.24 26.08
N GLY A 320 1.46 7.57 25.34
CA GLY A 320 1.61 8.20 24.02
C GLY A 320 2.22 7.27 22.96
N LEU A 321 2.08 5.94 23.08
CA LEU A 321 2.65 4.95 22.15
C LEU A 321 2.38 5.27 20.66
N TYR A 322 1.22 5.85 20.34
CA TYR A 322 0.93 6.28 18.97
C TYR A 322 1.90 7.39 18.49
N GLY A 323 2.09 8.43 19.30
CA GLY A 323 3.05 9.52 19.00
C GLY A 323 4.49 9.02 18.97
N LEU A 324 4.83 8.05 19.83
CA LEU A 324 6.13 7.38 19.82
C LEU A 324 6.39 6.66 18.48
N LYS A 325 5.38 5.96 17.95
CA LYS A 325 5.46 5.30 16.63
C LYS A 325 5.49 6.31 15.48
N THR A 326 4.58 7.27 15.46
CA THR A 326 4.39 8.12 14.27
C THR A 326 5.40 9.27 14.23
N TYR A 327 5.54 10.03 15.31
CA TYR A 327 6.35 11.23 15.31
C TYR A 327 7.81 10.91 15.67
N GLU A 328 8.05 10.33 16.84
CA GLU A 328 9.42 10.12 17.33
C GLU A 328 10.18 9.05 16.52
N TYR A 329 9.54 7.92 16.22
CA TYR A 329 10.14 6.89 15.39
C TYR A 329 10.08 7.23 13.90
N SER A 330 8.89 7.26 13.28
CA SER A 330 8.80 7.33 11.81
C SER A 330 9.26 8.69 11.24
N GLU A 331 8.75 9.81 11.76
CA GLU A 331 9.03 11.15 11.22
C GLU A 331 10.43 11.67 11.62
N GLN A 332 10.86 11.42 12.86
CA GLN A 332 12.14 11.94 13.38
C GLN A 332 13.29 10.95 13.24
N TYR A 333 13.19 9.73 13.79
CA TYR A 333 14.31 8.79 13.82
C TYR A 333 14.55 8.07 12.48
N ALA A 334 13.52 7.45 11.90
CA ALA A 334 13.64 6.60 10.72
C ALA A 334 13.95 7.43 9.46
N LEU A 335 13.27 8.57 9.29
CA LEU A 335 13.55 9.51 8.21
C LEU A 335 14.99 10.05 8.28
N ASP A 336 15.39 10.58 9.44
CA ASP A 336 16.73 11.14 9.65
C ASP A 336 17.81 10.11 9.32
N THR A 337 17.69 8.91 9.91
CA THR A 337 18.64 7.82 9.71
C THR A 337 18.77 7.47 8.22
N LEU A 338 17.64 7.26 7.54
CA LEU A 338 17.64 6.91 6.12
C LEU A 338 18.23 8.00 5.23
N LEU A 339 17.85 9.26 5.44
CA LEU A 339 18.35 10.37 4.62
C LEU A 339 19.84 10.62 4.86
N ARG A 340 20.32 10.54 6.12
CA ARG A 340 21.75 10.63 6.43
C ARG A 340 22.56 9.54 5.73
N GLU A 341 22.04 8.33 5.66
CA GLU A 341 22.69 7.23 4.94
C GLU A 341 22.73 7.47 3.43
N ILE A 342 21.64 7.94 2.83
CA ILE A 342 21.57 8.23 1.39
C ILE A 342 22.54 9.36 1.02
N PHE A 343 22.55 10.44 1.78
CA PHE A 343 23.26 11.67 1.44
C PHE A 343 24.71 11.70 1.98
N GLY A 344 25.01 10.93 3.03
CA GLY A 344 26.30 10.91 3.70
C GLY A 344 26.70 12.29 4.25
N LYS A 345 28.00 12.55 4.42
CA LYS A 345 28.52 13.82 4.97
C LYS A 345 28.76 14.93 3.92
N ARG A 346 28.27 14.75 2.69
CA ARG A 346 28.66 15.60 1.53
C ARG A 346 27.90 16.91 1.45
N TYR A 347 26.75 16.98 2.11
CA TYR A 347 25.81 18.09 2.02
C TYR A 347 25.61 18.73 3.39
N PHE A 348 25.31 20.03 3.38
CA PHE A 348 24.81 20.68 4.58
C PHE A 348 23.43 20.09 4.90
N GLN A 349 23.27 19.54 6.10
CA GLN A 349 22.10 18.78 6.49
C GLN A 349 21.69 19.13 7.91
N LYS A 350 20.38 19.10 8.16
CA LYS A 350 19.79 19.26 9.47
C LYS A 350 18.63 18.29 9.62
N SER A 351 18.66 17.50 10.69
CA SER A 351 17.55 16.63 11.09
C SER A 351 16.40 17.42 11.70
N GLY A 352 15.19 16.83 11.72
CA GLY A 352 14.03 17.41 12.40
C GLY A 352 14.36 17.83 13.82
N LYS A 353 15.02 16.97 14.59
CA LYS A 353 15.44 17.28 15.97
C LYS A 353 16.36 18.49 16.07
N GLU A 354 17.35 18.61 15.18
CA GLU A 354 18.22 19.80 15.13
C GLU A 354 17.47 21.07 14.69
N LEU A 355 16.39 20.92 13.92
CA LEU A 355 15.60 22.02 13.38
C LEU A 355 14.57 22.52 14.40
N ASP A 356 13.92 21.60 15.12
CA ASP A 356 12.94 21.88 16.18
C ASP A 356 13.58 22.65 17.36
N GLU A 357 14.88 22.46 17.60
CA GLU A 357 15.66 23.25 18.57
C GLU A 357 15.88 24.71 18.13
N LEU A 358 15.76 25.00 16.83
CA LEU A 358 16.05 26.31 16.25
C LEU A 358 14.79 27.10 15.90
N MET A 359 13.70 26.42 15.54
CA MET A 359 12.46 27.06 15.08
C MET A 359 11.25 26.16 15.25
N ASP A 360 10.14 26.73 15.72
CA ASP A 360 8.83 26.06 15.73
C ASP A 360 8.28 25.91 14.31
N GLY A 361 7.74 24.75 13.99
CA GLY A 361 7.22 24.43 12.65
C GLY A 361 8.30 24.32 11.56
N ALA A 362 9.53 23.98 11.94
CA ALA A 362 10.61 23.69 11.00
C ALA A 362 10.30 22.42 10.16
N PRO A 363 10.99 22.18 9.04
CA PRO A 363 10.74 20.99 8.24
C PRO A 363 11.33 19.75 8.93
N ASP A 364 10.80 18.56 8.65
CA ASP A 364 11.26 17.31 9.26
C ASP A 364 12.68 16.90 8.81
N TYR A 365 13.14 17.38 7.65
CA TYR A 365 14.55 17.30 7.25
C TYR A 365 14.92 18.40 6.26
N TYR A 366 16.15 18.90 6.35
CA TYR A 366 16.69 19.91 5.44
C TYR A 366 18.04 19.51 4.85
N ILE A 367 18.20 19.71 3.53
CA ILE A 367 19.46 19.48 2.81
C ILE A 367 19.78 20.65 1.91
N ARG A 368 21.03 21.11 1.93
CA ARG A 368 21.57 22.09 0.98
C ARG A 368 22.85 21.64 0.30
N ASN A 369 22.90 21.87 -1.01
CA ASN A 369 24.10 21.82 -1.84
C ASN A 369 24.27 23.12 -2.63
N GLY A 370 25.10 24.04 -2.14
CA GLY A 370 25.26 25.36 -2.76
C GLY A 370 23.94 26.14 -2.79
N LYS A 371 23.37 26.36 -3.98
CA LYS A 371 22.07 27.03 -4.18
C LYS A 371 20.86 26.08 -4.18
N ARG A 372 21.09 24.77 -4.11
CA ARG A 372 20.05 23.73 -4.22
C ARG A 372 19.62 23.31 -2.82
N ALA A 373 18.34 23.42 -2.49
CA ALA A 373 17.77 23.00 -1.21
C ALA A 373 16.66 21.98 -1.42
N MET A 374 16.64 20.93 -0.59
CA MET A 374 15.53 20.00 -0.46
C MET A 374 14.94 20.16 0.93
N LEU A 375 13.62 20.37 0.96
CA LEU A 375 12.81 20.45 2.17
C LEU A 375 11.96 19.18 2.25
N PHE A 376 12.11 18.43 3.33
CA PHE A 376 11.30 17.26 3.58
C PHE A 376 10.33 17.54 4.70
N GLU A 377 9.10 17.16 4.48
CA GLU A 377 8.07 17.03 5.50
C GLU A 377 7.63 15.57 5.47
N SER A 378 7.53 14.92 6.61
CA SER A 378 7.23 13.51 6.75
C SER A 378 5.95 13.32 7.54
N LYS A 379 5.09 12.41 7.08
CA LYS A 379 3.80 12.12 7.75
C LYS A 379 3.55 10.63 7.82
N ASP A 380 3.54 10.12 9.05
CA ASP A 380 3.09 8.76 9.36
C ASP A 380 1.62 8.79 9.80
N ILE A 381 0.74 8.86 8.79
CA ILE A 381 -0.70 9.04 8.98
C ILE A 381 -1.50 7.84 8.50
N LEU A 382 -2.55 7.53 9.25
CA LEU A 382 -3.59 6.58 8.86
C LEU A 382 -4.76 7.33 8.23
N ILE A 383 -5.42 6.67 7.28
CA ILE A 383 -6.73 7.04 6.74
C ILE A 383 -7.77 6.12 7.36
N SER A 384 -8.92 6.66 7.74
CA SER A 384 -10.03 5.88 8.27
C SER A 384 -10.50 4.83 7.26
N LYS A 385 -10.95 3.68 7.74
CA LYS A 385 -11.46 2.61 6.88
C LYS A 385 -12.69 3.10 6.11
N GLU A 386 -13.54 3.91 6.74
CA GLU A 386 -14.73 4.50 6.17
C GLU A 386 -14.42 5.40 4.96
N SER A 387 -13.52 6.39 5.11
CA SER A 387 -13.18 7.26 3.98
C SER A 387 -12.38 6.55 2.90
N LYS A 388 -11.55 5.57 3.27
CA LYS A 388 -10.81 4.75 2.31
C LYS A 388 -11.76 3.95 1.42
N THR A 389 -12.82 3.38 2.00
CA THR A 389 -13.78 2.54 1.26
C THR A 389 -14.91 3.33 0.61
N SER A 390 -15.12 4.61 1.00
CA SER A 390 -16.18 5.48 0.50
C SER A 390 -16.24 5.52 -1.04
N PRO A 391 -17.44 5.43 -1.64
CA PRO A 391 -17.64 5.72 -3.06
C PRO A 391 -17.69 7.23 -3.35
N ASP A 392 -17.86 8.07 -2.33
CA ASP A 392 -17.89 9.53 -2.45
C ASP A 392 -16.48 10.11 -2.30
N TYR A 393 -15.95 10.74 -3.37
CA TYR A 393 -14.65 11.39 -3.36
C TYR A 393 -14.56 12.55 -2.36
N THR A 394 -15.65 13.27 -2.08
CA THR A 394 -15.61 14.42 -1.17
C THR A 394 -15.23 14.01 0.25
N VAL A 395 -15.64 12.81 0.66
CA VAL A 395 -15.26 12.20 1.94
C VAL A 395 -13.76 11.93 1.97
N LEU A 396 -13.21 11.32 0.91
CA LEU A 396 -11.78 11.06 0.79
C LEU A 396 -10.97 12.37 0.75
N GLU A 397 -11.39 13.35 -0.05
CA GLU A 397 -10.71 14.64 -0.15
C GLU A 397 -10.69 15.35 1.21
N ALA A 398 -11.81 15.37 1.93
CA ALA A 398 -11.90 16.00 3.23
C ALA A 398 -10.91 15.37 4.23
N GLU A 399 -10.81 14.04 4.25
CA GLU A 399 -9.83 13.37 5.12
C GLU A 399 -8.38 13.65 4.68
N LEU A 400 -8.08 13.61 3.38
CA LEU A 400 -6.75 13.95 2.88
C LEU A 400 -6.37 15.40 3.21
N ARG A 401 -7.28 16.35 3.07
CA ARG A 401 -7.06 17.75 3.48
C ARG A 401 -6.80 17.87 4.98
N LEU A 402 -7.59 17.17 5.80
CA LEU A 402 -7.45 17.20 7.25
C LEU A 402 -6.07 16.70 7.71
N LYS A 403 -5.52 15.69 7.02
CA LYS A 403 -4.26 15.05 7.39
C LYS A 403 -3.03 15.69 6.72
N LEU A 404 -3.17 16.20 5.49
CA LEU A 404 -2.06 16.62 4.63
C LEU A 404 -2.12 18.09 4.19
N PHE A 405 -3.08 18.88 4.66
CA PHE A 405 -3.18 20.30 4.31
C PHE A 405 -3.35 21.19 5.55
N GLU A 406 -4.38 20.94 6.37
CA GLU A 406 -4.59 21.64 7.64
C GLU A 406 -5.41 20.81 8.61
N ASN A 407 -5.18 20.98 9.92
CA ASN A 407 -5.97 20.27 10.93
C ASN A 407 -7.33 20.94 11.19
N GLU A 408 -8.14 20.33 12.05
CA GLU A 408 -9.48 20.83 12.45
C GLU A 408 -9.48 22.26 13.02
N LYS A 409 -8.32 22.73 13.53
CA LYS A 409 -8.14 24.06 14.10
C LYS A 409 -7.56 25.07 13.08
N GLY A 410 -7.49 24.68 11.79
CA GLY A 410 -6.90 25.48 10.72
C GLY A 410 -5.37 25.61 10.80
N LYS A 411 -4.70 24.81 11.64
CA LYS A 411 -3.23 24.84 11.71
C LYS A 411 -2.64 24.13 10.49
N PRO A 412 -1.59 24.71 9.86
CA PRO A 412 -0.88 24.09 8.75
C PRO A 412 -0.49 22.63 8.99
N LYS A 413 -0.69 21.80 7.98
CA LYS A 413 -0.21 20.41 7.92
C LYS A 413 0.47 20.14 6.59
N ALA A 414 1.50 19.31 6.62
CA ALA A 414 2.22 18.76 5.47
C ALA A 414 2.48 19.79 4.34
N VAL A 415 1.59 19.85 3.34
CA VAL A 415 1.66 20.78 2.21
C VAL A 415 1.81 22.24 2.65
N ARG A 416 1.00 22.70 3.62
CA ARG A 416 1.07 24.09 4.10
C ARG A 416 2.34 24.35 4.92
N GLN A 417 2.84 23.35 5.68
CA GLN A 417 4.11 23.46 6.41
C GLN A 417 5.30 23.62 5.45
N LEU A 418 5.29 22.90 4.33
CA LEU A 418 6.29 23.08 3.25
C LEU A 418 6.22 24.48 2.65
N ALA A 419 5.02 24.99 2.34
CA ALA A 419 4.86 26.34 1.81
C ALA A 419 5.35 27.42 2.79
N THR A 420 5.03 27.28 4.09
CA THR A 420 5.54 28.16 5.15
C THR A 420 7.07 28.14 5.24
N ASN A 421 7.69 26.96 5.17
CA ASN A 421 9.16 26.85 5.23
C ASN A 421 9.84 27.42 3.97
N ILE A 422 9.20 27.30 2.81
CA ILE A 422 9.66 27.95 1.58
C ILE A 422 9.63 29.46 1.72
N GLU A 423 8.54 30.01 2.23
CA GLU A 423 8.41 31.45 2.50
C GLU A 423 9.55 31.96 3.40
N ILE A 424 9.87 31.21 4.46
CA ILE A 424 10.96 31.52 5.40
C ILE A 424 12.32 31.55 4.68
N LEU A 425 12.62 30.56 3.85
CA LEU A 425 13.85 30.51 3.04
C LEU A 425 13.94 31.67 2.04
N LEU A 426 12.86 31.96 1.32
CA LEU A 426 12.83 33.05 0.33
C LEU A 426 12.97 34.42 0.97
N LYS A 427 12.48 34.59 2.21
CA LYS A 427 12.69 35.80 3.02
C LYS A 427 14.09 35.88 3.65
N GLY A 428 14.90 34.83 3.55
CA GLY A 428 16.21 34.76 4.20
C GLY A 428 16.12 34.73 5.73
N LYS A 429 15.04 34.16 6.27
CA LYS A 429 14.74 34.08 7.70
C LYS A 429 14.87 32.65 8.27
N ALA A 430 15.48 31.74 7.51
CA ALA A 430 15.72 30.38 7.96
C ALA A 430 16.93 30.37 8.91
N ASP A 431 16.68 30.42 10.22
CA ASP A 431 17.74 30.47 11.25
C ASP A 431 18.67 29.24 11.19
N TYR A 432 18.16 28.11 10.70
CA TYR A 432 18.94 26.90 10.46
C TYR A 432 19.89 26.97 9.26
N ASP A 433 19.76 27.97 8.38
CA ASP A 433 20.65 28.15 7.22
C ASP A 433 20.75 29.60 6.73
N SER A 434 21.54 30.39 7.45
CA SER A 434 21.84 31.78 7.09
C SER A 434 22.63 31.94 5.78
N GLN A 435 23.18 30.85 5.21
CA GLN A 435 23.95 30.88 3.96
C GLN A 435 23.12 30.52 2.73
N PHE A 436 21.84 30.17 2.89
CA PHE A 436 20.98 29.88 1.74
C PHE A 436 20.80 31.15 0.86
N PRO A 437 21.11 31.09 -0.45
CA PRO A 437 21.05 32.26 -1.31
C PRO A 437 19.60 32.57 -1.72
N SER A 438 18.81 33.16 -0.83
CA SER A 438 17.35 33.36 -0.97
C SER A 438 16.87 33.86 -2.35
N LYS A 439 17.62 34.76 -3.00
CA LYS A 439 17.28 35.30 -4.34
C LYS A 439 17.61 34.39 -5.53
N LYS A 440 18.49 33.40 -5.36
CA LYS A 440 18.99 32.51 -6.44
C LYS A 440 18.83 31.03 -6.12
N GLY A 441 18.32 30.72 -4.93
CA GLY A 441 18.11 29.38 -4.43
C GLY A 441 17.08 28.63 -5.26
N ILE A 442 17.28 27.33 -5.39
CA ILE A 442 16.34 26.41 -6.02
C ILE A 442 15.85 25.49 -4.92
N ILE A 443 14.54 25.46 -4.68
CA ILE A 443 13.94 24.74 -3.56
C ILE A 443 13.07 23.61 -4.10
N ARG A 444 13.26 22.41 -3.55
CA ARG A 444 12.45 21.23 -3.83
C ARG A 444 11.70 20.82 -2.58
N PRO A 445 10.36 20.94 -2.59
CA PRO A 445 9.53 20.40 -1.54
C PRO A 445 9.28 18.91 -1.78
N ILE A 446 9.47 18.10 -0.73
CA ILE A 446 9.21 16.67 -0.73
C ILE A 446 8.30 16.36 0.46
N LEU A 447 7.19 15.67 0.18
CA LEU A 447 6.34 15.07 1.20
C LEU A 447 6.66 13.57 1.29
N VAL A 448 7.20 13.12 2.42
CA VAL A 448 7.46 11.72 2.70
C VAL A 448 6.29 11.10 3.44
N VAL A 449 5.74 10.01 2.92
CA VAL A 449 4.61 9.28 3.51
C VAL A 449 5.02 7.88 3.91
N HIS A 450 4.41 7.32 4.95
CA HIS A 450 4.85 6.02 5.50
C HIS A 450 3.96 4.83 5.11
N TYR A 451 2.88 5.09 4.36
CA TYR A 451 1.93 4.08 3.88
C TYR A 451 1.81 4.09 2.36
N ARG A 452 1.79 2.90 1.76
CA ARG A 452 1.77 2.68 0.31
C ARG A 452 0.50 3.19 -0.37
N MET A 453 -0.61 3.31 0.35
CA MET A 453 -1.86 3.86 -0.20
C MET A 453 -1.71 5.27 -0.79
N PHE A 454 -0.77 6.07 -0.28
CA PHE A 454 -0.47 7.41 -0.80
C PHE A 454 0.29 7.41 -2.13
N ASN A 455 0.74 6.23 -2.60
CA ASN A 455 1.26 6.05 -3.96
C ASN A 455 0.16 5.82 -4.99
N THR A 456 -1.12 6.00 -4.64
CA THR A 456 -2.19 5.87 -5.62
C THR A 456 -2.02 6.89 -6.75
N ALA A 457 -2.27 6.47 -7.98
CA ALA A 457 -2.19 7.35 -9.14
C ALA A 457 -3.09 8.58 -8.97
N GLY A 458 -2.60 9.74 -9.39
CA GLY A 458 -3.30 11.02 -9.24
C GLY A 458 -3.06 11.73 -7.89
N ALA A 459 -2.68 11.01 -6.82
CA ALA A 459 -2.47 11.61 -5.49
C ALA A 459 -1.43 12.76 -5.51
N ASN A 460 -0.29 12.54 -6.18
CA ASN A 460 0.74 13.58 -6.29
C ASN A 460 0.23 14.81 -7.06
N ALA A 461 -0.54 14.63 -8.14
CA ALA A 461 -1.06 15.74 -8.92
C ALA A 461 -2.03 16.61 -8.08
N ILE A 462 -2.90 15.97 -7.28
CA ILE A 462 -3.86 16.65 -6.40
C ILE A 462 -3.14 17.46 -5.33
N LEU A 463 -2.23 16.83 -4.57
CA LEU A 463 -1.49 17.51 -3.51
C LEU A 463 -0.55 18.59 -4.05
N ASN A 464 0.04 18.38 -5.24
CA ASN A 464 0.82 19.42 -5.90
C ASN A 464 -0.07 20.59 -6.37
N GLY A 465 -1.33 20.33 -6.74
CA GLY A 465 -2.32 21.38 -6.98
C GLY A 465 -2.51 22.26 -5.74
N TRP A 466 -2.79 21.66 -4.58
CA TRP A 466 -2.93 22.39 -3.32
C TRP A 466 -1.66 23.16 -2.94
N PHE A 467 -0.49 22.56 -3.19
CA PHE A 467 0.79 23.21 -2.95
C PHE A 467 1.01 24.43 -3.87
N ARG A 468 0.67 24.31 -5.16
CA ARG A 468 0.75 25.42 -6.11
C ARG A 468 -0.17 26.57 -5.71
N ASP A 469 -1.38 26.28 -5.22
CA ASP A 469 -2.28 27.31 -4.70
C ASP A 469 -1.66 28.11 -3.55
N GLU A 470 -0.92 27.45 -2.64
CA GLU A 470 -0.16 28.16 -1.59
C GLU A 470 1.00 28.97 -2.17
N LEU A 471 1.69 28.50 -3.22
CA LEU A 471 2.74 29.28 -3.87
C LEU A 471 2.21 30.53 -4.57
N VAL A 472 1.03 30.48 -5.19
CA VAL A 472 0.39 31.67 -5.79
C VAL A 472 0.21 32.75 -4.72
N LYS A 473 -0.25 32.39 -3.52
CA LYS A 473 -0.37 33.34 -2.40
C LYS A 473 0.98 33.96 -2.02
N LEU A 474 2.07 33.22 -2.10
CA LEU A 474 3.41 33.77 -1.84
C LEU A 474 3.85 34.75 -2.94
N GLU A 475 3.55 34.44 -4.19
CA GLU A 475 3.81 35.33 -5.34
C GLU A 475 3.01 36.63 -5.26
N GLU A 476 1.72 36.54 -4.92
CA GLU A 476 0.85 37.70 -4.66
C GLU A 476 1.38 38.59 -3.53
N ASN A 477 2.09 38.00 -2.56
CA ASN A 477 2.78 38.70 -1.49
C ASN A 477 4.19 39.21 -1.86
N GLY A 478 4.56 39.16 -3.14
CA GLY A 478 5.78 39.74 -3.69
C GLY A 478 7.04 38.87 -3.60
N LEU A 479 6.90 37.56 -3.35
CA LEU A 479 8.02 36.62 -3.37
C LEU A 479 8.26 36.02 -4.76
N ASP A 480 9.52 35.87 -5.14
CA ASP A 480 9.90 35.19 -6.39
C ASP A 480 9.86 33.67 -6.19
N ILE A 481 8.78 33.05 -6.68
CA ILE A 481 8.59 31.59 -6.62
C ILE A 481 9.13 30.85 -7.86
N SER A 482 9.73 31.54 -8.84
CA SER A 482 10.14 30.93 -10.13
C SER A 482 11.17 29.80 -10.01
N ARG A 483 11.82 29.67 -8.84
CA ARG A 483 12.81 28.64 -8.52
C ARG A 483 12.35 27.66 -7.45
N VAL A 484 11.09 27.75 -7.04
CA VAL A 484 10.43 26.73 -6.22
C VAL A 484 9.86 25.68 -7.18
N GLN A 485 10.22 24.42 -6.94
CA GLN A 485 9.77 23.32 -7.78
C GLN A 485 8.47 22.71 -7.27
N ASP A 486 7.87 21.84 -8.08
CA ASP A 486 6.66 21.12 -7.71
C ASP A 486 6.88 20.18 -6.53
N LEU A 487 5.84 20.01 -5.72
CA LEU A 487 5.81 19.04 -4.65
C LEU A 487 5.84 17.63 -5.22
N VAL A 488 6.76 16.80 -4.71
CA VAL A 488 6.79 15.37 -4.98
C VAL A 488 6.46 14.59 -3.71
N ILE A 489 5.55 13.62 -3.84
CA ILE A 489 5.25 12.65 -2.78
C ILE A 489 6.17 11.44 -2.95
N ILE A 490 6.78 11.01 -1.87
CA ILE A 490 7.63 9.81 -1.84
C ILE A 490 7.20 8.96 -0.66
N ASP A 491 6.87 7.69 -0.87
CA ASP A 491 6.75 6.76 0.24
C ASP A 491 8.14 6.37 0.79
N ILE A 492 8.23 6.18 2.10
CA ILE A 492 9.50 5.82 2.76
C ILE A 492 10.09 4.51 2.21
N ASP A 493 9.23 3.54 1.85
CA ASP A 493 9.66 2.25 1.33
C ASP A 493 10.40 2.40 -0.01
N THR A 494 10.06 3.39 -0.84
CA THR A 494 10.80 3.70 -2.08
C THR A 494 12.21 4.19 -1.82
N LEU A 495 12.42 5.02 -0.79
CA LEU A 495 13.77 5.47 -0.41
C LEU A 495 14.57 4.32 0.20
N MET A 496 13.96 3.52 1.07
CA MET A 496 14.60 2.37 1.71
C MET A 496 15.01 1.31 0.68
N PHE A 497 14.08 0.91 -0.20
CA PHE A 497 14.31 -0.15 -1.17
C PHE A 497 15.29 0.24 -2.28
N ASN A 498 15.42 1.52 -2.60
CA ASN A 498 16.36 2.01 -3.62
C ASN A 498 17.60 2.70 -3.02
N LYS A 499 17.85 2.52 -1.70
CA LYS A 499 18.91 3.20 -0.95
C LYS A 499 20.28 3.06 -1.63
N GLU A 500 20.66 1.85 -2.03
CA GLU A 500 21.96 1.61 -2.67
C GLU A 500 22.11 2.31 -4.01
N ALA A 501 21.05 2.27 -4.84
CA ALA A 501 21.02 2.96 -6.13
C ALA A 501 21.23 4.46 -5.93
N LEU A 502 20.57 5.07 -4.93
CA LEU A 502 20.69 6.48 -4.57
C LEU A 502 22.08 6.84 -4.00
N GLN A 503 22.75 5.91 -3.31
CA GLN A 503 24.11 6.09 -2.80
C GLN A 503 25.20 5.98 -3.88
N SER A 504 24.94 5.22 -4.95
CA SER A 504 25.91 4.84 -5.99
C SER A 504 26.50 6.00 -6.81
N LYS A 505 25.95 7.21 -6.70
CA LYS A 505 26.21 8.40 -7.54
C LYS A 505 25.82 8.28 -9.01
N LYS A 506 25.43 7.10 -9.50
CA LYS A 506 24.90 6.91 -10.88
C LYS A 506 23.49 7.44 -11.03
N MET A 507 22.76 7.52 -9.93
CA MET A 507 21.43 8.08 -9.78
C MET A 507 21.44 8.87 -8.48
N ASN A 508 20.96 10.10 -8.49
CA ASN A 508 20.87 10.91 -7.27
C ASN A 508 19.46 11.50 -7.13
N LEU A 509 19.00 11.64 -5.88
CA LEU A 509 17.62 12.04 -5.59
C LEU A 509 17.28 13.41 -6.18
N TRP A 510 18.26 14.32 -6.27
CA TRP A 510 18.03 15.60 -6.93
C TRP A 510 17.61 15.35 -8.39
N ASP A 511 18.48 14.85 -9.26
CA ASP A 511 18.15 14.80 -10.69
C ASP A 511 16.86 14.01 -11.01
N ILE A 512 16.59 12.93 -10.28
CA ILE A 512 15.38 12.12 -10.51
C ILE A 512 14.08 12.80 -10.10
N LEU A 513 14.10 13.69 -9.08
CA LEU A 513 12.93 14.50 -8.75
C LEU A 513 12.59 15.47 -9.89
N LEU A 514 13.61 16.00 -10.57
CA LEU A 514 13.39 16.90 -11.71
C LEU A 514 12.75 16.15 -12.87
N GLU A 515 13.33 15.00 -13.22
CA GLU A 515 12.83 14.18 -14.31
C GLU A 515 11.38 13.75 -14.06
N TYR A 516 11.04 13.32 -12.83
CA TYR A 516 9.66 13.00 -12.49
C TYR A 516 8.72 14.21 -12.67
N GLN A 517 9.13 15.40 -12.21
CA GLN A 517 8.32 16.60 -12.40
C GLN A 517 8.09 16.92 -13.87
N GLU A 518 9.12 16.83 -14.71
CA GLU A 518 9.06 17.15 -16.14
C GLU A 518 8.23 16.12 -16.92
N ASP A 519 8.43 14.83 -16.66
CA ASP A 519 7.82 13.74 -17.43
C ASP A 519 6.42 13.34 -16.92
N TYR A 520 6.09 13.65 -15.66
CA TYR A 520 4.83 13.24 -15.02
C TYR A 520 3.99 14.44 -14.56
N LEU A 521 4.48 15.26 -13.62
CA LEU A 521 3.65 16.32 -13.01
C LEU A 521 3.37 17.52 -13.94
N ARG A 522 4.29 17.80 -14.87
CA ARG A 522 4.19 18.85 -15.89
C ARG A 522 3.93 18.28 -17.27
N PHE A 523 3.52 17.01 -17.34
CA PHE A 523 3.23 16.37 -18.60
C PHE A 523 2.14 17.14 -19.34
N GLU A 524 2.43 17.54 -20.56
CA GLU A 524 1.49 18.16 -21.48
C GLU A 524 1.45 17.33 -22.75
N LEU A 525 0.25 16.85 -23.09
CA LEU A 525 0.07 15.99 -24.27
C LEU A 525 0.55 16.69 -25.56
N SER A 526 0.35 18.00 -25.67
CA SER A 526 0.80 18.82 -26.80
C SER A 526 2.32 18.82 -26.99
N LYS A 527 3.09 18.59 -25.93
CA LYS A 527 4.57 18.56 -25.94
C LYS A 527 5.13 17.14 -25.95
N ALA A 528 4.29 16.12 -25.96
CA ALA A 528 4.69 14.72 -25.85
C ALA A 528 5.59 14.28 -27.03
N LYS A 529 6.55 13.40 -26.75
CA LYS A 529 7.46 12.82 -27.75
C LYS A 529 7.61 11.32 -27.52
N PRO A 530 7.21 10.45 -28.48
CA PRO A 530 6.51 10.79 -29.73
C PRO A 530 5.13 11.41 -29.49
N GLN A 531 4.59 12.10 -30.49
CA GLN A 531 3.19 12.53 -30.47
C GLN A 531 2.27 11.30 -30.54
N PRO A 532 1.11 11.32 -29.85
CA PRO A 532 0.18 10.20 -29.91
C PRO A 532 -0.35 10.02 -31.34
N ARG A 533 -0.44 8.77 -31.80
CA ARG A 533 -0.93 8.40 -33.14
C ARG A 533 -2.45 8.25 -33.17
N SER A 534 -3.09 8.11 -32.01
CA SER A 534 -4.54 8.02 -31.84
C SER A 534 -4.98 8.69 -30.54
N GLU A 535 -6.28 8.90 -30.38
CA GLU A 535 -6.86 9.44 -29.15
C GLU A 535 -6.62 8.49 -27.96
N GLU A 536 -6.73 7.17 -28.18
CA GLU A 536 -6.46 6.15 -27.17
C GLU A 536 -5.01 6.18 -26.70
N GLU A 537 -4.05 6.34 -27.64
CA GLU A 537 -2.64 6.50 -27.28
C GLU A 537 -2.44 7.78 -26.45
N GLY A 538 -3.11 8.88 -26.81
CA GLY A 538 -3.08 10.12 -26.06
C GLY A 538 -3.64 9.98 -24.63
N ILE A 539 -4.78 9.32 -24.47
CA ILE A 539 -5.38 9.00 -23.17
C ILE A 539 -4.45 8.10 -22.35
N ALA A 540 -3.84 7.09 -22.95
CA ALA A 540 -2.90 6.20 -22.27
C ALA A 540 -1.63 6.93 -21.79
N MET A 541 -1.12 7.88 -22.58
CA MET A 541 -0.02 8.76 -22.18
C MET A 541 -0.40 9.65 -21.01
N LEU A 542 -1.58 10.28 -21.06
CA LEU A 542 -2.10 11.09 -19.97
C LEU A 542 -2.29 10.27 -18.69
N LYS A 543 -2.93 9.10 -18.77
CA LYS A 543 -3.07 8.17 -17.63
C LYS A 543 -1.69 7.78 -17.06
N SER A 544 -0.70 7.59 -17.91
CA SER A 544 0.67 7.25 -17.48
C SER A 544 1.36 8.39 -16.74
N SER A 545 1.04 9.66 -17.04
CA SER A 545 1.59 10.82 -16.33
C SER A 545 1.15 10.90 -14.86
N TYR A 546 0.05 10.25 -14.48
CA TYR A 546 -0.43 10.22 -13.09
C TYR A 546 0.20 9.14 -12.22
N LYS A 547 1.10 8.32 -12.79
CA LYS A 547 1.78 7.25 -12.03
C LYS A 547 2.64 7.86 -10.90
N PRO A 548 2.71 7.20 -9.73
CA PRO A 548 3.44 7.72 -8.58
C PRO A 548 4.96 7.72 -8.80
N PHE A 549 5.65 8.53 -8.00
CA PHE A 549 7.11 8.61 -8.00
C PHE A 549 7.78 7.24 -7.75
N SER A 550 7.21 6.41 -6.89
CA SER A 550 7.69 5.05 -6.60
C SER A 550 7.78 4.18 -7.85
N PHE A 551 6.75 4.21 -8.69
CA PHE A 551 6.74 3.49 -9.96
C PHE A 551 7.82 4.01 -10.92
N PHE A 552 8.02 5.33 -10.98
CA PHE A 552 9.08 5.93 -11.80
C PHE A 552 10.48 5.49 -11.34
N VAL A 553 10.77 5.61 -10.04
CA VAL A 553 12.07 5.26 -9.46
C VAL A 553 12.39 3.79 -9.64
N ASP A 554 11.45 2.91 -9.28
CA ASP A 554 11.66 1.47 -9.40
C ASP A 554 12.01 1.13 -10.86
N ASN A 555 11.20 1.54 -11.84
CA ASN A 555 11.49 1.28 -13.26
C ASN A 555 12.82 1.86 -13.73
N LYS A 556 13.20 3.06 -13.25
CA LYS A 556 14.46 3.70 -13.63
C LYS A 556 15.66 2.92 -13.10
N VAL A 557 15.60 2.46 -11.85
CA VAL A 557 16.64 1.63 -11.24
C VAL A 557 16.82 0.30 -11.99
N GLU A 558 15.70 -0.33 -12.40
CA GLU A 558 15.70 -1.53 -13.25
C GLU A 558 16.36 -1.27 -14.60
N LYS A 559 15.93 -0.22 -15.32
CA LYS A 559 16.48 0.14 -16.64
C LYS A 559 17.98 0.45 -16.61
N LEU A 560 18.47 1.03 -15.50
CA LEU A 560 19.88 1.33 -15.31
C LEU A 560 20.69 0.15 -14.76
N ASN A 561 20.07 -1.01 -14.52
CA ASN A 561 20.68 -2.19 -13.90
C ASN A 561 21.42 -1.85 -12.60
N LEU A 562 20.79 -1.02 -11.76
CA LEU A 562 21.33 -0.64 -10.45
C LEU A 562 20.83 -1.60 -9.36
N THR A 563 21.67 -1.86 -8.36
CA THR A 563 21.30 -2.68 -7.21
C THR A 563 20.22 -2.00 -6.38
N ARG A 564 19.17 -2.75 -6.04
CA ARG A 564 18.07 -2.34 -5.17
C ARG A 564 18.25 -2.85 -3.76
N THR A 565 18.34 -4.18 -3.63
CA THR A 565 18.34 -4.89 -2.35
C THR A 565 19.41 -4.30 -1.43
N PRO A 566 19.00 -3.66 -0.31
CA PRO A 566 19.96 -3.14 0.64
C PRO A 566 20.80 -4.30 1.18
N LYS A 567 22.12 -4.22 1.12
CA LYS A 567 23.05 -5.09 1.87
C LYS A 567 22.66 -5.17 3.34
N GLU A 568 22.10 -4.08 3.85
CA GLU A 568 21.49 -3.99 5.17
C GLU A 568 20.48 -5.11 5.45
N LEU A 569 19.68 -5.57 4.47
CA LEU A 569 18.77 -6.69 4.67
C LEU A 569 19.53 -7.95 5.11
N LEU A 570 20.63 -8.27 4.44
CA LEU A 570 21.47 -9.42 4.80
C LEU A 570 22.18 -9.19 6.13
N GLU A 571 22.69 -7.98 6.37
CA GLU A 571 23.37 -7.60 7.62
C GLU A 571 22.44 -7.71 8.83
N LYS A 572 21.17 -7.27 8.70
CA LYS A 572 20.16 -7.33 9.74
C LYS A 572 19.50 -8.72 9.87
N ALA A 573 19.50 -9.52 8.81
CA ALA A 573 19.00 -10.90 8.85
C ALA A 573 20.03 -11.88 9.43
N ALA A 574 21.34 -11.64 9.27
CA ALA A 574 22.38 -12.54 9.74
C ALA A 574 22.32 -12.88 11.24
N PRO A 575 22.05 -11.93 12.16
CA PRO A 575 21.89 -12.23 13.59
C PRO A 575 20.71 -13.15 13.93
N LEU A 576 19.76 -13.34 12.99
CA LEU A 576 18.60 -14.21 13.20
C LEU A 576 18.94 -15.70 13.01
N PHE A 577 20.10 -16.02 12.44
CA PHE A 577 20.51 -17.40 12.21
C PHE A 577 21.92 -17.62 12.81
N PRO A 578 22.04 -17.65 14.16
CA PRO A 578 23.31 -17.94 14.79
C PRO A 578 23.78 -19.36 14.42
N GLU A 579 25.10 -19.50 14.23
CA GLU A 579 25.77 -20.77 13.85
C GLU A 579 25.52 -21.93 14.82
#